data_AF-A0A953M212-F1
#
_entry.id   AF-A0A953M212-F1
#
_cell.length_a   1.000
_cell.length_b   1.000
_cell.length_c   1.000
_cell.angle_alpha   90.00
_cell.angle_beta   90.00
_cell.angle_gamma   90.00
#
_symmetry.space_group_name_H-M   'P 1'
#
loop_
_entity.id
_entity.type
_entity.pdbx_description
1 polymer ?
#
loop_
_entity_poly.entity_id
_entity_poly.type
_entity_poly.pdbx_seq_one_letter_code
_entity_poly.pdbx_strand_id
1 'polypeptide(L)'
;MKKAFFILVALLCVLSLAGVATAAERVRVKQITGEVAAVDAAAKSMTVKGKKAEVVIAIDEKTAVKMDKEKKSLADVKVGEKVTVKYAEIEGKNVGRTIEIKTAKAEKKGTEPSKATEPAKPAPKQVKPGY
;
A
#
# COMPACT_ATOMS: atom_id res chain seq x y z
N MET A 1 -6.54 -61.00 4.26
CA MET A 1 -5.67 -59.95 3.68
C MET A 1 -6.31 -58.57 3.52
N LYS A 2 -7.65 -58.42 3.58
CA LYS A 2 -8.34 -57.11 3.41
C LYS A 2 -8.26 -56.18 4.64
N LYS A 3 -8.15 -56.74 5.85
CA LYS A 3 -8.10 -56.00 7.12
C LYS A 3 -6.71 -55.45 7.48
N ALA A 4 -5.64 -56.10 7.00
CA ALA A 4 -4.27 -55.65 7.20
C ALA A 4 -3.92 -54.41 6.36
N PHE A 5 -4.55 -54.25 5.19
CA PHE A 5 -4.38 -53.06 4.34
C PHE A 5 -5.03 -51.81 4.94
N PHE A 6 -6.19 -51.95 5.61
CA PHE A 6 -6.87 -50.83 6.26
C PHE A 6 -6.09 -50.26 7.45
N ILE A 7 -5.40 -51.10 8.22
CA ILE A 7 -4.60 -50.65 9.37
C ILE A 7 -3.32 -49.96 8.89
N LEU A 8 -2.72 -50.42 7.79
CA LEU A 8 -1.53 -49.80 7.20
C LEU A 8 -1.83 -48.45 6.53
N VAL A 9 -3.00 -48.29 5.91
CA VAL A 9 -3.47 -47.00 5.36
C VAL A 9 -3.88 -46.03 6.48
N ALA A 10 -4.49 -46.51 7.57
CA ALA A 10 -4.84 -45.67 8.71
C ALA A 10 -3.62 -45.14 9.46
N LEU A 11 -2.55 -45.93 9.59
CA LEU A 11 -1.29 -45.48 10.20
C LEU A 11 -0.50 -44.50 9.30
N LEU A 12 -0.69 -44.56 7.99
CA LEU A 12 -0.08 -43.64 7.02
C LEU A 12 -0.83 -42.29 6.92
N CYS A 13 -2.10 -42.24 7.33
CA CYS A 13 -2.92 -41.01 7.37
C CYS A 13 -2.72 -40.16 8.63
N VAL A 14 -2.26 -40.73 9.74
CA VAL A 14 -2.01 -39.96 10.99
C VAL A 14 -0.61 -39.33 11.01
N LEU A 15 0.32 -39.82 10.18
CA LEU A 15 1.67 -39.25 10.03
C LEU A 15 1.70 -37.95 9.17
N SER A 16 0.56 -37.51 8.64
CA SER A 16 0.46 -36.28 7.83
C SER A 16 0.29 -35.00 8.65
N LEU A 17 0.14 -35.11 9.98
CA LEU A 17 0.00 -33.96 10.89
C LEU A 17 1.32 -33.53 11.56
N ALA A 18 2.46 -33.93 11.00
CA ALA A 18 3.76 -33.42 11.43
C ALA A 18 4.03 -32.04 10.81
N GLY A 19 3.57 -31.00 11.51
CA GLY A 19 4.21 -29.70 11.58
C GLY A 19 4.39 -28.98 10.24
N VAL A 20 3.38 -28.21 9.85
CA VAL A 20 3.64 -27.02 9.02
C VAL A 20 4.55 -26.13 9.84
N ALA A 21 5.84 -26.17 9.53
CA ALA A 21 6.82 -25.27 10.09
C ALA A 21 6.32 -23.85 9.79
N THR A 22 5.80 -23.16 10.80
CA THR A 22 5.66 -21.71 10.76
C THR A 22 7.07 -21.17 10.83
N ALA A 23 7.78 -21.24 9.70
CA ALA A 23 8.96 -20.45 9.45
C ALA A 23 8.54 -19.01 9.75
N ALA A 24 9.07 -18.45 10.84
CA ALA A 24 8.87 -17.06 11.17
C ALA A 24 9.23 -16.26 9.92
N GLU A 25 8.18 -15.78 9.23
CA GLU A 25 8.27 -15.21 7.90
C GLU A 25 9.11 -13.95 8.06
N ARG A 26 10.40 -14.06 7.74
CA ARG A 26 11.29 -12.91 7.67
C ARG A 26 10.69 -12.03 6.60
N VAL A 27 9.99 -10.97 7.01
CA VAL A 27 9.31 -10.04 6.12
C VAL A 27 10.36 -9.45 5.17
N ARG A 28 10.46 -10.02 3.96
CA ARG A 28 11.42 -9.59 2.95
C ARG A 28 10.83 -8.39 2.25
N VAL A 29 11.35 -7.21 2.58
CA VAL A 29 11.01 -6.00 1.86
C VAL A 29 11.69 -6.06 0.48
N LYS A 30 10.87 -6.17 -0.56
CA LYS A 30 11.25 -6.09 -1.97
C LYS A 30 11.00 -4.68 -2.49
N GLN A 31 11.72 -4.29 -3.53
CA GLN A 31 11.49 -3.04 -4.24
C GLN A 31 11.21 -3.35 -5.71
N ILE A 32 10.18 -2.70 -6.27
CA ILE A 32 9.89 -2.72 -7.69
C ILE A 32 9.83 -1.29 -8.21
N THR A 33 10.43 -1.07 -9.37
CA THR A 33 10.27 0.16 -10.14
C THR A 33 9.59 -0.20 -11.45
N GLY A 34 8.51 0.50 -11.76
CA GLY A 34 7.67 0.19 -12.90
C GLY A 34 6.70 1.32 -13.19
N GLU A 35 5.76 1.06 -14.08
CA GLU A 35 4.67 1.99 -14.41
C GLU A 35 3.37 1.49 -13.79
N VAL A 36 2.52 2.40 -13.31
CA VAL A 36 1.20 2.03 -12.79
C VAL A 36 0.34 1.54 -13.95
N ALA A 37 -0.08 0.27 -13.91
CA ALA A 37 -0.96 -0.30 -14.92
C ALA A 37 -2.44 -0.11 -14.57
N ALA A 38 -2.77 -0.19 -13.28
CA ALA A 38 -4.13 -0.01 -12.78
C ALA A 38 -4.10 0.44 -11.31
N VAL A 39 -5.12 1.19 -10.90
CA VAL A 39 -5.36 1.60 -9.51
C VAL A 39 -6.76 1.13 -9.14
N ASP A 40 -6.84 0.29 -8.10
CA ASP A 40 -8.10 -0.23 -7.59
C ASP A 40 -8.36 0.35 -6.19
N ALA A 41 -9.11 1.46 -6.15
CA ALA A 41 -9.43 2.15 -4.90
C ALA A 41 -10.38 1.34 -4.01
N ALA A 42 -11.23 0.48 -4.61
CA ALA A 42 -12.17 -0.36 -3.88
C ALA A 42 -11.46 -1.50 -3.14
N ALA A 43 -10.53 -2.17 -3.82
CA ALA A 43 -9.68 -3.22 -3.24
C ALA A 43 -8.48 -2.66 -2.46
N LYS A 44 -8.30 -1.33 -2.42
CA LYS A 44 -7.11 -0.65 -1.88
C LYS A 44 -5.83 -1.28 -2.39
N SER A 45 -5.73 -1.45 -3.71
CA SER A 45 -4.55 -2.05 -4.33
C SER A 45 -4.16 -1.32 -5.61
N MET A 46 -2.91 -1.49 -6.03
CA MET A 46 -2.39 -0.89 -7.24
C MET A 46 -1.52 -1.89 -7.98
N THR A 47 -1.72 -1.96 -9.29
CA THR A 47 -0.96 -2.83 -10.17
C THR A 47 0.19 -2.06 -10.78
N VAL A 48 1.41 -2.54 -10.59
CA VAL A 48 2.63 -1.94 -11.12
C VAL A 48 3.27 -2.88 -12.13
N LYS A 49 3.39 -2.42 -13.36
CA LYS A 49 4.09 -3.09 -14.44
C LYS A 49 5.59 -2.85 -14.30
N GLY A 50 6.27 -3.77 -13.63
CA GLY A 50 7.72 -3.80 -13.60
C GLY A 50 8.29 -4.27 -14.92
N LYS A 51 9.60 -4.05 -15.12
CA LYS A 51 10.31 -4.49 -16.33
C LYS A 51 10.27 -6.02 -16.56
N LYS A 52 10.13 -6.79 -15.49
CA LYS A 52 10.16 -8.27 -15.52
C LYS A 52 8.77 -8.90 -15.43
N ALA A 53 7.87 -8.28 -14.69
CA ALA A 53 6.54 -8.79 -14.42
C ALA A 53 5.65 -7.67 -13.88
N GLU A 54 4.35 -7.88 -14.00
CA GLU A 54 3.33 -7.07 -13.37
C GLU A 54 3.08 -7.57 -11.94
N VAL A 55 3.04 -6.66 -10.98
CA VAL A 55 2.89 -6.98 -9.55
C VAL A 55 1.75 -6.16 -8.98
N VAL A 56 0.78 -6.85 -8.40
CA VAL A 56 -0.30 -6.22 -7.62
C VAL A 56 0.22 -5.96 -6.21
N ILE A 57 0.13 -4.71 -5.77
CA ILE A 57 0.53 -4.25 -4.45
C ILE A 57 -0.72 -3.82 -3.68
N ALA A 58 -0.97 -4.46 -2.54
CA ALA A 58 -2.00 -4.04 -1.60
C ALA A 58 -1.53 -2.81 -0.82
N ILE A 59 -2.42 -1.85 -0.63
CA ILE A 59 -2.15 -0.57 0.03
C ILE A 59 -2.96 -0.55 1.32
N ASP A 60 -2.24 -0.70 2.41
CA ASP A 60 -2.78 -0.65 3.76
C ASP A 60 -2.64 0.76 4.36
N GLU A 61 -3.31 1.04 5.47
CA GLU A 61 -3.21 2.32 6.19
C GLU A 61 -1.78 2.65 6.66
N LYS A 62 -0.95 1.61 6.86
CA LYS A 62 0.49 1.79 7.17
C LYS A 62 1.35 2.15 5.96
N THR A 63 0.78 2.16 4.76
CA THR A 63 1.51 2.44 3.52
C THR A 63 1.69 3.93 3.35
N ALA A 64 2.95 4.38 3.27
CA ALA A 64 3.24 5.77 2.97
C ALA A 64 3.22 6.00 1.46
N VAL A 65 2.22 6.72 0.95
CA VAL A 65 2.16 7.15 -0.46
C VAL A 65 2.73 8.56 -0.57
N LYS A 66 3.77 8.70 -1.39
CA LYS A 66 4.48 9.96 -1.65
C LYS A 66 4.64 10.14 -3.15
N MET A 67 4.43 11.36 -3.59
CA MET A 67 4.69 11.79 -4.97
C MET A 67 5.75 12.87 -4.90
N ASP A 68 6.94 12.55 -5.40
CA ASP A 68 8.13 13.38 -5.29
C ASP A 68 8.47 13.84 -3.86
N LYS A 69 7.88 14.95 -3.38
CA LYS A 69 8.07 15.52 -2.03
C LYS A 69 6.77 15.69 -1.24
N GLU A 70 5.62 15.42 -1.84
CA GLU A 70 4.33 15.60 -1.19
C GLU A 70 3.71 14.25 -0.81
N LYS A 71 3.06 14.21 0.36
CA LYS A 71 2.20 13.09 0.72
C LYS A 71 0.95 13.20 -0.14
N LYS A 72 0.72 12.18 -0.96
CA LYS A 72 -0.43 12.12 -1.88
C LYS A 72 -1.28 10.91 -1.55
N SER A 73 -2.51 10.92 -2.02
CA SER A 73 -3.42 9.80 -1.88
C SER A 73 -3.39 8.93 -3.13
N LEU A 74 -3.84 7.69 -2.97
CA LEU A 74 -4.04 6.75 -4.08
C LEU A 74 -4.90 7.32 -5.21
N ALA A 75 -5.87 8.18 -4.87
CA ALA A 75 -6.77 8.82 -5.82
C ALA A 75 -6.07 9.78 -6.79
N ASP A 76 -4.91 10.34 -6.41
CA ASP A 76 -4.12 11.22 -7.27
C ASP A 76 -3.20 10.45 -8.23
N VAL A 77 -3.01 9.15 -7.99
CA VAL A 77 -2.13 8.31 -8.80
C VAL A 77 -2.80 8.01 -10.13
N LYS A 78 -2.09 8.28 -11.22
CA LYS A 78 -2.57 8.01 -12.57
C LYS A 78 -1.88 6.78 -13.16
N VAL A 79 -2.66 6.01 -13.93
CA VAL A 79 -2.14 4.92 -14.75
C VAL A 79 -1.15 5.50 -15.78
N GLY A 80 -0.02 4.83 -15.97
CA GLY A 80 1.09 5.26 -16.82
C GLY A 80 2.21 6.02 -16.11
N GLU A 81 2.02 6.40 -14.84
CA GLU A 81 3.07 7.06 -14.06
C GLU A 81 4.17 6.09 -13.63
N LYS A 82 5.43 6.54 -13.63
CA LYS A 82 6.53 5.75 -13.09
C LYS A 82 6.52 5.79 -11.57
N VAL A 83 6.53 4.63 -10.94
CA VAL A 83 6.50 4.48 -9.49
C VAL A 83 7.62 3.55 -9.03
N THR A 84 8.15 3.84 -7.84
CA THR A 84 9.02 2.94 -7.09
C THR A 84 8.27 2.53 -5.83
N VAL A 85 8.00 1.24 -5.71
CA VAL A 85 7.23 0.69 -4.59
C VAL A 85 8.12 -0.25 -3.80
N LYS A 86 8.27 0.05 -2.51
CA LYS A 86 8.83 -0.86 -1.52
C LYS A 86 7.66 -1.60 -0.90
N TYR A 87 7.63 -2.92 -1.08
CA TYR A 87 6.58 -3.79 -0.57
C TYR A 87 7.19 -4.97 0.18
N ALA A 88 6.42 -5.52 1.08
CA ALA A 88 6.77 -6.70 1.85
C ALA A 88 5.79 -7.81 1.51
N GLU A 89 6.27 -9.03 1.39
CA GLU A 89 5.40 -10.20 1.38
C GLU A 89 4.97 -10.49 2.83
N ILE A 90 3.67 -10.44 3.08
CA ILE A 90 3.06 -10.71 4.38
C ILE A 90 1.93 -11.70 4.11
N GLU A 91 2.04 -12.92 4.65
CA GLU A 91 1.05 -13.99 4.47
C GLU A 91 0.78 -14.30 2.98
N GLY A 92 1.84 -14.26 2.16
CA GLY A 92 1.75 -14.48 0.71
C GLY A 92 1.13 -13.32 -0.08
N LYS A 93 0.84 -12.17 0.56
CA LYS A 93 0.34 -10.95 -0.10
C LYS A 93 1.42 -9.88 -0.18
N ASN A 94 1.52 -9.20 -1.32
CA ASN A 94 2.44 -8.08 -1.50
C ASN A 94 1.84 -6.81 -0.88
N VAL A 95 2.27 -6.44 0.32
CA VAL A 95 1.79 -5.26 1.04
C VAL A 95 2.77 -4.11 0.89
N GLY A 96 2.29 -2.97 0.39
CA GLY A 96 3.03 -1.73 0.27
C GLY A 96 3.53 -1.24 1.63
N ARG A 97 4.79 -0.82 1.68
CA ARG A 97 5.38 -0.09 2.82
C ARG A 97 5.50 1.38 2.45
N THR A 98 6.11 1.62 1.29
CA THR A 98 6.32 2.97 0.76
C THR A 98 6.12 2.96 -0.75
N ILE A 99 5.32 3.88 -1.24
CA ILE A 99 5.07 4.10 -2.66
C ILE A 99 5.59 5.50 -2.99
N GLU A 100 6.58 5.56 -3.88
CA GLU A 100 7.20 6.78 -4.36
C GLU A 100 6.86 6.95 -5.85
N ILE A 101 5.97 7.89 -6.16
CA ILE A 101 5.58 8.23 -7.52
C ILE A 101 6.56 9.26 -8.07
N LYS A 102 7.14 8.96 -9.24
CA LYS A 102 8.00 9.85 -10.02
C LYS A 102 7.20 10.41 -11.18
N THR A 103 6.65 11.59 -10.98
CA THR A 103 5.94 12.32 -12.03
C THR A 103 6.95 12.78 -13.08
N ALA A 104 6.90 12.24 -14.31
CA ALA A 104 7.78 12.71 -15.39
C ALA A 104 7.34 14.07 -15.98
N LYS A 105 6.35 14.75 -15.37
CA LYS A 105 5.82 16.02 -15.84
C LYS A 105 5.41 16.91 -14.66
N ALA A 106 6.40 17.50 -14.01
CA ALA A 106 6.20 18.67 -13.15
C ALA A 106 7.14 19.81 -13.58
N GLU A 107 7.06 20.20 -14.84
CA GLU A 107 7.45 21.56 -15.24
C GLU A 107 6.26 22.25 -15.93
N LYS A 108 5.74 23.24 -15.18
CA LYS A 108 4.94 24.41 -15.59
C LYS A 108 3.45 24.22 -15.94
N LYS A 109 2.61 24.38 -14.90
CA LYS A 109 1.46 25.32 -14.80
C LYS A 109 0.84 25.10 -13.42
N GLY A 110 0.72 26.02 -12.48
CA GLY A 110 1.06 27.42 -12.30
C GLY A 110 0.65 27.74 -10.85
N THR A 111 1.28 28.74 -10.26
CA THR A 111 0.79 29.61 -9.18
C THR A 111 -0.60 29.28 -8.59
N GLU A 112 -0.59 28.89 -7.30
CA GLU A 112 -1.36 29.47 -6.17
C GLU A 112 -2.90 29.63 -6.24
N PRO A 113 -3.64 29.52 -5.11
CA PRO A 113 -3.25 30.07 -3.80
C PRO A 113 -3.27 29.03 -2.66
N SER A 114 -2.35 29.17 -1.71
CA SER A 114 -2.69 29.85 -0.45
C SER A 114 -4.12 29.51 -0.02
N LYS A 115 -4.18 28.57 0.90
CA LYS A 115 -5.33 28.26 1.74
C LYS A 115 -6.08 29.55 2.04
N ALA A 116 -7.24 29.69 1.39
CA ALA A 116 -8.19 30.74 1.65
C ALA A 116 -8.33 30.93 3.16
N THR A 117 -8.13 32.16 3.59
CA THR A 117 -9.02 32.87 4.51
C THR A 117 -10.06 31.96 5.14
N GLU A 118 -9.84 31.62 6.41
CA GLU A 118 -10.93 31.39 7.34
C GLU A 118 -11.65 32.75 7.51
N PRO A 119 -12.89 32.93 7.03
CA PRO A 119 -13.66 34.10 7.37
C PRO A 119 -14.39 33.82 8.69
N ALA A 120 -14.32 34.82 9.57
CA ALA A 120 -15.20 35.03 10.72
C ALA A 120 -15.00 34.14 11.96
N LYS A 121 -14.04 34.57 12.80
CA LYS A 121 -14.43 34.89 14.19
C LYS A 121 -14.33 36.40 14.37
N PRO A 122 -15.44 37.16 14.42
CA PRO A 122 -15.38 38.52 14.91
C PRO A 122 -14.93 38.44 16.36
N ALA A 123 -13.72 38.90 16.66
CA ALA A 123 -13.34 39.22 18.02
C ALA A 123 -14.26 40.37 18.46
N PRO A 124 -15.14 40.19 19.45
CA PRO A 124 -15.85 41.33 20.01
C PRO A 124 -14.78 42.24 20.62
N LYS A 125 -14.79 43.50 20.17
CA LYS A 125 -14.13 44.61 20.86
C LYS A 125 -14.51 44.50 22.33
N GLN A 126 -13.54 44.18 23.19
CA GLN A 126 -13.69 44.46 24.61
C GLN A 126 -13.69 45.98 24.76
N VAL A 127 -14.88 46.54 24.65
CA VAL A 127 -15.24 47.83 25.25
C VAL A 127 -15.05 47.62 26.75
N LYS A 128 -13.99 48.20 27.32
CA LYS A 128 -14.01 48.44 28.77
C LYS A 128 -14.95 49.63 28.98
N PRO A 129 -16.05 49.48 29.74
CA PRO A 129 -16.81 50.63 30.20
C PRO A 129 -15.89 51.46 31.11
N GLY A 130 -15.94 52.78 30.93
CA GLY A 130 -15.34 53.69 31.90
C GLY A 130 -16.04 53.57 33.25
N TYR A 131 -15.26 53.85 34.30
CA TYR A 131 -15.63 54.63 35.48
C TYR A 131 -14.33 55.10 36.14
#